data_AF-A0A430F5L8-F1
#
_entry.id   AF-A0A430F5L8-F1
#
_cell.length_a   1.000
_cell.length_b   1.000
_cell.length_c   1.000
_cell.angle_alpha   90.00
_cell.angle_beta   90.00
_cell.angle_gamma   90.00
#
_symmetry.space_group_name_H-M   'P 1'
#
loop_
_entity.id
_entity.type
_entity.pdbx_description
1 polymer ?
#
loop_
_entity_poly.entity_id
_entity_poly.type
_entity_poly.pdbx_seq_one_letter_code
_entity_poly.pdbx_strand_id
1 'polypeptide(L)'
;MRRCARCGSELNERATVCPVCGTPVDEERAHLRRMVVIMLVAAVVVVALLVFRSRQLSAGASDIAAAMRAVGGVVAMWAPLR
;
A
#
# COMPACT_ATOMS: atom_id res chain seq x y z
N MET A 1 16.34 -28.78 16.60
CA MET A 1 16.98 -29.14 15.31
C MET A 1 16.34 -28.35 14.17
N ARG A 2 17.09 -27.41 13.57
CA ARG A 2 16.68 -26.70 12.35
C ARG A 2 17.35 -27.35 11.14
N ARG A 3 16.71 -27.32 9.98
CA ARG A 3 17.32 -27.73 8.71
C ARG A 3 17.40 -26.54 7.77
N CYS A 4 18.41 -26.54 6.91
CA CYS A 4 18.54 -25.54 5.87
C CYS A 4 17.42 -25.73 4.85
N ALA A 5 16.67 -24.68 4.54
CA ALA A 5 15.58 -24.72 3.56
C ALA A 5 16.09 -24.91 2.11
N ARG A 6 17.34 -24.53 1.82
CA ARG A 6 17.92 -24.69 0.48
C ARG A 6 18.52 -26.07 0.23
N CYS A 7 19.25 -26.64 1.18
CA CYS A 7 19.98 -27.90 0.99
C CYS A 7 19.58 -29.05 1.94
N GLY A 8 18.68 -28.79 2.89
CA GLY A 8 18.20 -29.82 3.84
C GLY A 8 19.19 -30.21 4.95
N SER A 9 20.41 -29.68 4.94
CA SER A 9 21.43 -29.99 5.96
C SER A 9 21.02 -29.55 7.36
N GLU A 10 21.52 -30.24 8.38
CA GLU A 10 21.27 -29.90 9.77
C GLU A 10 21.98 -28.60 10.14
N LEU A 11 21.22 -27.66 10.69
CA LEU A 11 21.69 -26.37 11.16
C LEU A 11 21.67 -26.34 12.68
N ASN A 12 22.78 -25.90 13.25
CA ASN A 12 22.82 -25.51 14.65
C ASN A 12 21.85 -24.33 14.88
N GLU A 13 21.19 -24.28 16.03
CA GLU A 13 20.18 -23.27 16.36
C GLU A 13 20.74 -21.84 16.39
N ARG A 14 22.07 -21.71 16.53
CA ARG A 14 22.81 -20.45 16.48
C ARG A 14 23.53 -20.18 15.15
N ALA A 15 23.43 -21.06 14.16
CA ALA A 15 24.09 -20.87 12.88
C ALA A 15 23.36 -19.80 12.05
N THR A 16 24.05 -18.69 11.79
CA THR A 16 23.58 -17.59 10.91
C THR A 16 23.76 -17.92 9.43
N VAL A 17 24.72 -18.79 9.10
CA VAL A 17 25.02 -19.23 7.74
C VAL A 17 25.11 -20.76 7.71
N CYS A 18 24.57 -21.37 6.67
CA CYS A 18 24.68 -22.81 6.47
C CYS A 18 26.14 -23.22 6.18
N PRO A 19 26.76 -24.12 6.96
CA PRO A 19 28.13 -24.56 6.71
C PRO A 19 28.27 -25.42 5.45
N VAL A 20 27.18 -25.98 4.93
CA VAL A 20 27.20 -26.88 3.76
C VAL A 20 27.03 -26.13 2.45
N CYS A 21 26.08 -25.18 2.36
CA CYS A 21 25.77 -24.49 1.10
C CYS A 21 26.05 -22.97 1.13
N GLY A 22 26.50 -22.45 2.27
CA GLY A 22 26.84 -21.04 2.43
C GLY A 22 25.66 -20.08 2.45
N THR A 23 24.40 -20.56 2.41
CA THR A 23 23.27 -19.63 2.44
C THR A 23 22.99 -19.10 3.84
N PRO A 24 22.76 -17.78 3.97
CA PRO A 24 22.33 -17.18 5.22
C PRO A 24 20.97 -17.76 5.66
N VAL A 25 20.92 -18.26 6.88
CA VAL A 25 19.72 -18.89 7.46
C VAL A 25 18.64 -17.84 7.78
N ASP A 26 19.04 -16.59 8.00
CA ASP A 26 18.15 -15.47 8.31
C ASP A 26 17.41 -14.87 7.10
N GLU A 27 17.84 -15.17 5.87
CA GLU A 27 17.22 -14.55 4.69
C GLU A 27 15.81 -15.03 4.40
N GLU A 28 15.47 -16.25 4.82
CA GLU A 28 14.11 -16.77 4.66
C GLU A 28 13.09 -16.02 5.53
N ARG A 29 13.52 -15.54 6.71
CA ARG A 29 12.69 -14.69 7.57
C ARG A 29 12.63 -13.25 7.07
N ALA A 30 13.67 -12.75 6.42
CA ALA A 30 13.70 -11.38 5.90
C ALA A 30 12.72 -11.20 4.73
N HIS A 31 12.65 -12.17 3.82
CA HIS A 31 11.79 -12.06 2.63
C HIS A 31 10.30 -12.15 2.99
N LEU A 32 9.95 -13.05 3.93
CA LEU A 32 8.57 -13.18 4.41
C LEU A 32 8.14 -11.94 5.20
N ARG A 33 9.02 -11.38 6.05
CA ARG A 33 8.74 -10.15 6.79
C ARG A 33 8.50 -8.97 5.87
N ARG A 34 9.31 -8.80 4.80
CA ARG A 34 9.09 -7.71 3.83
C ARG A 34 7.73 -7.83 3.15
N MET A 35 7.33 -9.04 2.73
CA MET A 35 6.05 -9.26 2.06
C MET A 35 4.86 -9.01 3.01
N VAL A 36 4.96 -9.43 4.28
CA VAL A 36 3.94 -9.13 5.31
C VAL A 36 3.85 -7.63 5.58
N VAL A 37 4.98 -6.92 5.72
CA VAL A 37 4.99 -5.47 5.96
C VAL A 37 4.37 -4.72 4.77
N ILE A 38 4.73 -5.08 3.53
CA ILE A 38 4.14 -4.46 2.33
C ILE A 38 2.63 -4.70 2.29
N MET A 39 2.17 -5.93 2.56
CA MET A 39 0.74 -6.26 2.61
C MET A 39 0.00 -5.48 3.72
N LEU A 40 0.60 -5.34 4.91
CA LEU A 40 0.02 -4.56 6.00
C LEU A 40 -0.04 -3.07 5.67
N VAL A 41 1.03 -2.50 5.12
CA VAL A 41 1.07 -1.09 4.69
C VAL A 41 0.03 -0.83 3.60
N ALA A 42 -0.05 -1.70 2.59
CA ALA A 42 -1.05 -1.61 1.54
C ALA A 42 -2.48 -1.71 2.11
N ALA A 43 -2.73 -2.65 3.02
CA ALA A 43 -4.03 -2.79 3.67
C ALA A 43 -4.41 -1.54 4.48
N VAL A 44 -3.48 -0.98 5.26
CA VAL A 44 -3.70 0.25 6.03
C VAL A 44 -4.01 1.44 5.11
N VAL A 45 -3.25 1.58 4.01
CA VAL A 45 -3.49 2.65 3.02
C VAL A 45 -4.86 2.48 2.34
N VAL A 46 -5.22 1.26 1.94
CA VAL A 46 -6.53 0.97 1.34
C VAL A 46 -7.65 1.28 2.32
N VAL A 47 -7.55 0.83 3.58
CA VAL A 47 -8.54 1.13 4.63
C VAL A 47 -8.64 2.64 4.86
N ALA A 48 -7.52 3.35 4.94
CA ALA A 48 -7.50 4.80 5.10
C ALA A 48 -8.19 5.52 3.92
N LEU A 49 -7.93 5.10 2.68
CA LEU A 49 -8.58 5.65 1.48
C LEU A 49 -10.08 5.34 1.44
N LEU A 50 -10.49 4.13 1.86
CA LEU A 50 -11.90 3.75 1.96
C LEU A 50 -12.63 4.56 3.04
N VAL A 51 -12.00 4.78 4.19
CA VAL A 51 -12.52 5.64 5.27
C VAL A 51 -12.56 7.10 4.86
N PHE A 52 -11.56 7.57 4.10
CA PHE A 52 -11.54 8.93 3.59
C PHE A 52 -12.65 9.13 2.55
N ARG A 53 -12.84 8.17 1.64
CA ARG A 53 -13.92 8.17 0.67
C ARG A 53 -15.29 8.12 1.32
N SER A 54 -15.48 7.34 2.39
CA SER A 54 -16.76 7.30 3.12
C SER A 54 -17.05 8.63 3.81
N ARG A 55 -16.03 9.30 4.35
CA ARG A 55 -16.18 10.66 4.90
C ARG A 55 -16.47 11.72 3.82
N GLN A 56 -15.92 11.57 2.63
CA GLN A 56 -16.23 12.47 1.50
C GLN A 56 -17.66 12.31 0.98
N LEU A 57 -18.26 11.11 1.03
CA LEU A 57 -19.67 10.96 0.67
C LEU A 57 -20.64 11.65 1.65
N SER A 58 -20.22 11.91 2.89
CA SER A 58 -21.02 12.68 3.87
C SER A 58 -20.82 14.20 3.76
N ALA A 59 -19.72 14.66 3.14
CA ALA A 59 -19.42 16.08 2.93
C ALA A 59 -19.69 16.57 1.49
N GLY A 60 -19.70 15.67 0.50
CA GLY A 60 -19.67 16.00 -0.93
C GLY A 60 -20.98 16.43 -1.57
N ALA A 61 -22.09 16.55 -0.83
CA ALA A 61 -23.33 17.11 -1.39
C ALA A 61 -23.26 18.63 -1.60
N SER A 62 -22.39 19.36 -0.89
CA SER A 62 -22.26 20.82 -0.99
C SER A 62 -21.15 21.31 -1.94
N ASP A 63 -20.15 20.49 -2.28
CA ASP A 63 -18.97 20.97 -3.02
C ASP A 63 -19.15 20.95 -4.54
N ILE A 64 -19.97 20.04 -5.07
CA ILE A 64 -20.32 20.01 -6.51
C ILE A 64 -21.18 21.21 -6.91
N ALA A 65 -22.06 21.70 -6.03
CA ALA A 65 -22.89 22.87 -6.27
C ALA A 65 -22.10 24.21 -6.18
N ALA A 66 -21.00 24.23 -5.42
CA ALA A 66 -20.06 25.35 -5.39
C ALA A 66 -19.15 25.35 -6.64
N ALA A 67 -18.64 24.17 -7.03
CA ALA A 67 -17.86 24.01 -8.25
C ALA A 67 -18.68 24.34 -9.52
N MET A 68 -19.95 23.92 -9.60
CA MET A 68 -20.82 24.25 -10.73
C MET A 68 -21.18 25.75 -10.83
N ARG A 69 -21.26 26.49 -9.71
CA ARG A 69 -21.46 27.95 -9.74
C ARG A 69 -20.21 28.69 -10.23
N ALA A 70 -19.02 28.20 -9.90
CA ALA A 70 -17.76 28.78 -10.40
C ALA A 70 -17.57 28.56 -11.91
N VAL A 71 -17.97 27.40 -12.43
CA VAL A 71 -17.89 27.10 -13.87
C VAL A 71 -19.01 27.77 -14.67
N GLY A 72 -20.22 27.90 -14.10
CA GLY A 72 -21.35 28.57 -14.76
C GLY A 72 -21.17 30.07 -15.01
N GLY A 73 -20.32 30.75 -14.23
CA GLY A 73 -20.00 32.17 -14.44
C GLY A 73 -19.11 32.44 -15.67
N VAL A 74 -18.28 31.47 -16.06
CA VAL A 74 -17.30 31.65 -17.16
C VAL A 74 -17.95 31.50 -18.54
N VAL A 75 -18.98 30.65 -18.66
CA VAL A 75 -19.67 30.38 -19.93
C VAL A 75 -20.56 31.56 -20.38
N ALA A 76 -21.03 32.40 -19.46
CA ALA A 76 -21.89 33.54 -19.79
C ALA A 76 -21.13 34.74 -20.40
N MET A 77 -19.80 34.81 -20.30
CA MET A 77 -19.01 35.96 -20.78
C MET A 77 -18.71 35.92 -22.30
N TRP A 78 -18.88 34.79 -22.96
CA TRP A 78 -18.50 34.59 -24.37
C TRP A 78 -19.71 34.37 -25.29
N ALA A 79 -20.89 34.89 -24.93
CA ALA A 79 -22.03 34.92 -25.85
C ALA A 79 -21.89 36.14 -26.79
N PRO A 80 -21.54 35.96 -28.07
CA PRO A 80 -21.47 37.08 -29.02
C PRO A 80 -22.87 37.66 -29.22
N LEU A 81 -23.05 38.94 -28.87
CA LEU A 81 -24.20 39.73 -29.30
C LEU A 81 -24.23 39.76 -30.82
N ARG A 82 -25.40 39.44 -31.36
CA ARG A 82 -25.79 39.59 -32.75
C ARG A 82 -26.02 41.06 -33.08
#